data_AF-A0A841A9W3-F1
#
_entry.id   AF-A0A841A9W3-F1
#
_cell.length_a   1.000
_cell.length_b   1.000
_cell.length_c   1.000
_cell.angle_alpha   90.00
_cell.angle_beta   90.00
_cell.angle_gamma   90.00
#
_symmetry.space_group_name_H-M   'P 1'
#
loop_
_entity.id
_entity.type
_entity.pdbx_description
1 polymer ?
#
loop_
_entity_poly.entity_id
_entity_poly.type
_entity_poly.pdbx_seq_one_letter_code
_entity_poly.pdbx_strand_id
1 'polypeptide(L)'
;MSRAVDPAVHARPAVPTRDAQRAWLAALRPRTAQLEFVANDESAADPLLARLAHLPSILTVGVGPGNGCSRPRPTAVVHRFAYDREILRALEELGGLFAEESSAPPWTELGDVDLVLRDAQGRAIGATVAHERMLIDEDHDPGDENSRLR
;
A
#
# COMPACT_ATOMS: atom_id res chain seq x y z
N MET A 1 -23.75 35.20 -22.70
CA MET A 1 -23.71 34.81 -21.28
C MET A 1 -22.90 33.54 -21.15
N SER A 2 -21.60 33.68 -20.88
CA SER A 2 -20.70 32.53 -20.71
C SER A 2 -20.96 31.89 -19.35
N ARG A 3 -21.26 30.60 -19.34
CA ARG A 3 -21.27 29.78 -18.11
C ARG A 3 -19.85 29.78 -17.55
N ALA A 4 -19.71 30.27 -16.32
CA ALA A 4 -18.51 30.06 -15.53
C ALA A 4 -18.31 28.55 -15.38
N VAL A 5 -17.15 28.06 -15.79
CA VAL A 5 -16.69 26.70 -15.51
C VAL A 5 -16.37 26.66 -14.03
N ASP A 6 -17.08 25.84 -13.29
CA ASP A 6 -16.84 25.59 -11.87
C ASP A 6 -15.40 25.06 -11.70
N PRO A 7 -14.51 25.74 -10.95
CA PRO A 7 -13.17 25.24 -10.69
C PRO A 7 -13.22 24.24 -9.53
N ALA A 8 -14.07 23.22 -9.63
CA ALA A 8 -13.89 21.99 -8.88
C ALA A 8 -12.78 21.17 -9.56
N VAL A 9 -11.60 21.79 -9.66
CA VAL A 9 -10.36 21.10 -10.01
C VAL A 9 -10.12 20.11 -8.88
N HIS A 10 -10.23 18.82 -9.23
CA HIS A 10 -9.85 17.65 -8.43
C HIS A 10 -8.96 17.98 -7.23
N ALA A 11 -9.58 18.20 -6.07
CA ALA A 11 -8.85 18.22 -4.82
C ALA A 11 -8.18 16.84 -4.71
N ARG A 12 -6.83 16.81 -4.76
CA ARG A 12 -6.08 15.61 -4.42
C ARG A 12 -6.63 15.09 -3.07
N PRO A 13 -6.93 13.79 -2.93
CA PRO A 13 -7.30 13.27 -1.62
C PRO A 13 -6.19 13.63 -0.64
N ALA A 14 -6.58 14.18 0.51
CA ALA A 14 -5.64 14.61 1.53
C ALA A 14 -4.72 13.43 1.91
N VAL A 15 -3.41 13.67 1.96
CA VAL A 15 -2.45 12.65 2.42
C VAL A 15 -2.82 12.27 3.85
N PRO A 16 -3.01 10.97 4.17
CA PRO A 16 -3.46 10.57 5.50
C PRO A 16 -2.42 10.97 6.56
N THR A 17 -2.89 11.59 7.65
CA THR A 17 -2.04 11.97 8.78
C THR A 17 -1.38 10.75 9.41
N ARG A 18 -0.33 10.99 10.19
CA ARG A 18 0.40 9.91 10.87
C ARG A 18 -0.49 9.07 11.79
N ASP A 19 -1.34 9.74 12.54
CA ASP A 19 -2.29 9.08 13.43
C ASP A 19 -3.36 8.31 12.66
N ALA A 20 -3.80 8.81 11.50
CA ALA A 20 -4.71 8.05 10.64
C ALA A 20 -4.06 6.78 10.09
N GLN A 21 -2.80 6.84 9.67
CA GLN A 21 -2.04 5.67 9.22
C GLN A 21 -1.89 4.63 10.36
N ARG A 22 -1.57 5.08 11.57
CA ARG A 22 -1.47 4.20 12.75
C ARG A 22 -2.81 3.57 13.14
N ALA A 23 -3.88 4.37 13.15
CA ALA A 23 -5.23 3.89 13.45
C ALA A 23 -5.67 2.82 12.45
N TRP A 24 -5.39 3.04 11.16
CA TRP A 24 -5.67 2.08 10.10
C TRP A 24 -4.91 0.76 10.28
N LEU A 25 -3.58 0.82 10.50
CA LEU A 25 -2.77 -0.38 10.77
C LEU A 25 -3.27 -1.11 12.03
N ALA A 26 -3.61 -0.38 13.08
CA ALA A 26 -4.12 -0.95 14.33
C ALA A 26 -5.47 -1.66 14.14
N ALA A 27 -6.36 -1.11 13.32
CA ALA A 27 -7.67 -1.69 13.03
C ALA A 27 -7.56 -3.00 12.22
N LEU A 28 -6.62 -3.09 11.27
CA LEU A 28 -6.45 -4.27 10.41
C LEU A 28 -5.63 -5.38 11.07
N ARG A 29 -4.75 -5.02 12.00
CA ARG A 29 -3.82 -5.92 12.68
C ARG A 29 -4.44 -7.25 13.18
N PRO A 30 -5.62 -7.30 13.81
CA PRO A 30 -6.19 -8.57 14.28
C PRO A 30 -6.52 -9.57 13.16
N ARG A 31 -6.67 -9.07 11.92
CA ARG A 31 -7.04 -9.87 10.75
C ARG A 31 -5.85 -10.12 9.82
N THR A 32 -4.74 -9.39 9.98
CA THR A 32 -3.55 -9.54 9.14
C THR A 32 -2.79 -10.82 9.48
N ALA A 33 -2.66 -11.71 8.50
CA ALA A 33 -1.79 -12.88 8.57
C ALA A 33 -0.48 -12.67 7.79
N GLN A 34 -0.50 -11.86 6.73
CA GLN A 34 0.66 -11.61 5.87
C GLN A 34 0.73 -10.14 5.46
N LEU A 35 1.95 -9.66 5.20
CA LEU A 35 2.21 -8.35 4.60
C LEU A 35 3.03 -8.54 3.33
N GLU A 36 2.66 -7.81 2.28
CA GLU A 36 3.43 -7.73 1.04
C GLU A 36 3.95 -6.32 0.84
N PHE A 37 5.22 -6.22 0.52
CA PHE A 37 5.87 -4.99 0.08
C PHE A 37 6.16 -5.11 -1.40
N VAL A 38 5.55 -4.24 -2.21
CA VAL A 38 5.78 -4.18 -3.66
C VAL A 38 6.70 -3.01 -3.94
N ALA A 39 7.94 -3.31 -4.29
CA ALA A 39 8.92 -2.34 -4.72
C ALA A 39 8.76 -2.13 -6.24
N ASN A 40 8.46 -0.89 -6.65
CA ASN A 40 8.34 -0.53 -8.07
C ASN A 40 9.70 -0.41 -8.77
N ASP A 41 10.74 -0.18 -7.98
CA ASP A 41 12.16 -0.22 -8.36
C ASP A 41 12.91 -1.07 -7.32
N GLU A 42 13.98 -1.75 -7.75
CA GLU A 42 14.80 -2.64 -6.91
C GLU A 42 15.37 -1.91 -5.69
N SER A 43 15.65 -0.60 -5.81
CA SER A 43 16.19 0.21 -4.71
C SER A 43 15.14 0.68 -3.69
N ALA A 44 13.85 0.65 -4.06
CA ALA A 44 12.81 1.33 -3.30
C ALA A 44 12.57 0.70 -1.92
N ALA A 45 12.81 -0.61 -1.78
CA ALA A 45 12.57 -1.32 -0.52
C ALA A 45 13.84 -1.52 0.34
N ASP A 46 15.02 -1.06 -0.11
CA ASP A 46 16.29 -1.34 0.56
C ASP A 46 16.31 -0.98 2.06
N PRO A 47 15.83 0.21 2.51
CA PRO A 47 15.86 0.56 3.93
C PRO A 47 14.94 -0.30 4.82
N LEU A 48 13.81 -0.75 4.25
CA LEU A 48 12.86 -1.64 4.93
C LEU A 48 13.40 -3.06 4.96
N LEU A 49 13.85 -3.58 3.82
CA LEU A 49 14.36 -4.95 3.71
C LEU A 49 15.62 -5.13 4.56
N ALA A 50 16.49 -4.12 4.65
CA ALA A 50 17.64 -4.16 5.56
C ALA A 50 17.22 -4.31 7.04
N ARG A 51 16.14 -3.63 7.47
CA ARG A 51 15.60 -3.74 8.84
C ARG A 51 14.88 -5.05 9.09
N LEU A 52 14.36 -5.71 8.05
CA LEU A 52 13.61 -6.96 8.14
C LEU A 52 14.41 -8.19 7.67
N ALA A 53 15.72 -8.05 7.43
CA ALA A 53 16.55 -9.09 6.83
C ALA A 53 16.62 -10.39 7.65
N HIS A 54 16.33 -10.31 8.95
CA HIS A 54 16.25 -11.47 9.84
C HIS A 54 14.91 -12.22 9.77
N LEU A 55 13.88 -11.61 9.20
CA LEU A 55 12.57 -12.26 9.02
C LEU A 55 12.54 -13.06 7.71
N PRO A 56 11.99 -14.28 7.71
CA PRO A 56 11.81 -15.04 6.49
C PRO A 56 10.81 -14.33 5.57
N SER A 57 11.17 -14.18 4.30
CA SER A 57 10.29 -13.63 3.27
C SER A 57 10.24 -14.53 2.04
N ILE A 58 9.10 -14.48 1.36
CA ILE A 58 8.93 -15.07 0.03
C ILE A 58 9.12 -13.95 -0.99
N LEU A 59 10.11 -14.10 -1.84
CA LEU A 59 10.37 -13.21 -2.97
C LEU A 59 9.55 -13.64 -4.18
N THR A 60 8.86 -12.70 -4.82
CA THR A 60 8.20 -12.92 -6.11
C THR A 60 8.54 -11.76 -7.03
N VAL A 61 8.87 -12.06 -8.28
CA VAL A 61 9.13 -11.05 -9.31
C VAL A 61 7.92 -10.97 -10.24
N GLY A 62 7.48 -9.75 -10.49
CA GLY A 62 6.31 -9.43 -11.30
C GLY A 62 5.04 -9.35 -10.48
N VAL A 63 4.26 -8.30 -10.74
CA VAL A 63 2.93 -8.08 -10.15
C VAL A 63 1.90 -7.95 -11.26
N GLY A 64 0.83 -8.74 -11.20
CA GLY A 64 -0.31 -8.57 -12.10
C GLY A 64 -1.06 -7.26 -11.84
N PRO A 65 -2.11 -6.94 -12.63
CA PRO A 65 -3.04 -5.87 -12.27
C PRO A 65 -3.63 -6.08 -10.87
N GLY A 66 -3.74 -5.02 -10.07
CA GLY A 66 -4.24 -5.10 -8.69
C GLY A 66 -3.81 -3.91 -7.84
N ASN A 67 -4.45 -3.73 -6.67
CA ASN A 67 -4.14 -2.69 -5.68
C ASN A 67 -4.01 -1.28 -6.27
N GLY A 68 -4.95 -0.88 -7.13
CA GLY A 68 -4.94 0.44 -7.76
C GLY A 68 -4.10 0.55 -9.04
N CYS A 69 -3.26 -0.43 -9.37
CA CYS A 69 -2.55 -0.50 -10.65
C CYS A 69 -3.35 -1.32 -11.68
N SER A 70 -3.79 -0.66 -12.76
CA SER A 70 -4.52 -1.31 -13.86
C SER A 70 -3.61 -2.07 -14.85
N ARG A 71 -2.30 -1.81 -14.81
CA ARG A 71 -1.30 -2.44 -15.66
C ARG A 71 -0.45 -3.42 -14.85
N PRO A 72 -0.05 -4.56 -15.44
CA PRO A 72 0.95 -5.42 -14.83
C PRO A 72 2.30 -4.70 -14.71
N ARG A 73 3.03 -4.99 -13.65
CA ARG A 73 4.37 -4.49 -13.35
C ARG A 73 5.34 -5.69 -13.36
N PRO A 74 5.83 -6.12 -14.54
CA PRO A 74 6.58 -7.37 -14.67
C PRO A 74 7.95 -7.33 -13.98
N THR A 75 8.47 -6.14 -13.69
CA THR A 75 9.76 -5.94 -13.01
C THR A 75 9.60 -5.62 -11.52
N ALA A 76 8.38 -5.42 -11.02
CA ALA A 76 8.17 -5.11 -9.61
C ALA A 76 8.55 -6.32 -8.74
N VAL A 77 9.16 -6.05 -7.61
CA VAL A 77 9.61 -7.08 -6.68
C VAL A 77 8.68 -7.08 -5.48
N VAL A 78 8.16 -8.26 -5.13
CA VAL A 78 7.30 -8.45 -3.97
C VAL A 78 8.03 -9.25 -2.90
N HIS A 79 8.13 -8.67 -1.71
CA HIS A 79 8.50 -9.40 -0.50
C HIS A 79 7.26 -9.65 0.34
N ARG A 80 6.94 -10.94 0.54
CA ARG A 80 5.85 -11.36 1.41
C ARG A 80 6.40 -11.89 2.73
N PHE A 81 5.91 -11.33 3.83
CA PHE A 81 6.25 -11.75 5.19
C PHE A 81 5.01 -12.30 5.91
N ALA A 82 5.22 -13.23 6.83
CA ALA A 82 4.23 -13.50 7.87
C ALA A 82 4.06 -12.25 8.75
N TYR A 83 2.87 -12.04 9.31
CA TYR A 83 2.65 -10.92 10.22
C TYR A 83 3.62 -10.99 11.41
N ASP A 84 4.40 -9.93 11.57
CA ASP A 84 5.23 -9.68 12.73
C ASP A 84 5.07 -8.21 13.19
N ARG A 85 5.09 -7.99 14.51
CA ARG A 85 4.99 -6.65 15.09
C ARG A 85 6.21 -5.79 14.76
N GLU A 86 7.37 -6.41 14.53
CA GLU A 86 8.59 -5.73 14.14
C GLU A 86 8.45 -5.05 12.77
N ILE A 87 7.65 -5.60 11.87
CA ILE A 87 7.37 -4.99 10.56
C ILE A 87 6.68 -3.63 10.76
N LEU A 88 5.70 -3.55 11.65
CA LEU A 88 5.01 -2.29 11.94
C LEU A 88 5.95 -1.27 12.60
N ARG A 89 6.85 -1.72 13.47
CA ARG A 89 7.87 -0.84 14.09
C ARG A 89 8.84 -0.29 13.05
N ALA A 90 9.33 -1.14 12.16
CA ALA A 90 10.22 -0.73 11.06
C ALA A 90 9.54 0.32 10.17
N LEU A 91 8.25 0.13 9.85
CA LEU A 91 7.47 1.13 9.12
C LEU A 91 7.42 2.46 9.89
N GLU A 92 7.11 2.44 11.19
CA GLU A 92 7.07 3.67 11.99
C GLU A 92 8.41 4.40 12.04
N GLU A 93 9.51 3.67 12.24
CA GLU A 93 10.88 4.17 12.27
C GLU A 93 11.33 4.77 10.93
N LEU A 94 10.82 4.24 9.82
CA LEU A 94 11.09 4.72 8.46
C LEU A 94 10.28 5.97 8.07
N GLY A 95 9.59 6.60 9.01
CA GLY A 95 8.72 7.71 8.66
C GLY A 95 7.43 7.26 7.96
N GLY A 96 7.12 5.94 8.01
CA GLY A 96 5.84 5.25 7.70
C GLY A 96 5.37 5.32 6.27
N LEU A 97 4.06 5.11 6.06
CA LEU A 97 3.52 4.79 4.73
C LEU A 97 3.40 6.02 3.84
N PHE A 98 3.04 7.17 4.44
CA PHE A 98 2.98 8.45 3.75
C PHE A 98 3.64 9.53 4.61
N ALA A 99 4.38 10.43 3.97
CA ALA A 99 4.94 11.61 4.64
C ALA A 99 3.80 12.54 5.09
N GLU A 100 4.03 13.31 6.16
CA GLU A 100 3.08 14.37 6.52
C GLU A 100 3.17 15.50 5.50
N GLU A 101 2.05 16.20 5.28
CA GLU A 101 1.98 17.29 4.29
C GLU A 101 2.99 18.42 4.59
N SER A 102 3.37 18.58 5.86
CA SER A 102 4.37 19.54 6.34
C SER A 102 5.81 19.01 6.36
N SER A 103 6.07 17.76 5.98
CA SER A 103 7.42 17.17 6.03
C SER A 103 8.36 17.76 4.97
N ALA A 104 9.59 18.10 5.38
CA ALA A 104 10.69 18.43 4.50
C ALA A 104 11.87 17.48 4.81
N PRO A 105 12.17 16.49 3.95
CA PRO A 105 11.60 16.26 2.62
C PRO A 105 10.20 15.61 2.62
N PRO A 106 9.42 15.71 1.52
CA PRO A 106 8.06 15.20 1.42
C PRO A 106 7.97 13.69 1.18
N TRP A 107 9.02 12.94 1.55
CA TRP A 107 9.09 11.49 1.40
C TRP A 107 9.52 10.83 2.71
N THR A 108 9.03 9.63 2.93
CA THR A 108 9.46 8.79 4.05
C THR A 108 10.72 8.04 3.63
N GLU A 109 11.47 7.50 4.58
CA GLU A 109 12.62 6.63 4.27
C GLU A 109 12.18 5.26 3.70
N LEU A 110 10.86 4.99 3.65
CA LEU A 110 10.29 3.78 3.09
C LEU A 110 10.47 3.67 1.58
N GLY A 111 10.60 4.79 0.87
CA GLY A 111 10.71 4.82 -0.59
C GLY A 111 9.40 4.55 -1.33
N ASP A 112 9.50 4.20 -2.63
CA ASP A 112 8.37 3.91 -3.52
C ASP A 112 7.89 2.45 -3.37
N VAL A 113 7.31 2.17 -2.20
CA VAL A 113 6.86 0.83 -1.81
C VAL A 113 5.37 0.83 -1.49
N ASP A 114 4.62 -0.04 -2.18
CA ASP A 114 3.23 -0.33 -1.81
C ASP A 114 3.21 -1.37 -0.67
N LEU A 115 2.29 -1.21 0.28
CA LEU A 115 2.00 -2.22 1.30
C LEU A 115 0.67 -2.88 1.00
N VAL A 116 0.60 -4.20 1.14
CA VAL A 116 -0.65 -4.98 1.10
C VAL A 116 -0.76 -5.82 2.36
N LEU A 117 -1.85 -5.69 3.11
CA LEU A 117 -2.17 -6.55 4.24
C LEU A 117 -3.13 -7.63 3.77
N ARG A 118 -2.83 -8.90 4.09
CA ARG A 118 -3.66 -10.05 3.73
C ARG A 118 -4.15 -10.81 4.95
N ASP A 119 -5.36 -11.36 4.86
CA ASP A 119 -5.89 -12.29 5.85
C ASP A 119 -5.29 -13.71 5.73
N ALA A 120 -5.71 -14.61 6.61
CA ALA A 120 -5.23 -16.00 6.61
C ALA A 120 -5.63 -16.79 5.35
N GLN A 121 -6.60 -16.30 4.58
CA GLN A 121 -7.03 -16.86 3.30
C GLN A 121 -6.26 -16.25 2.12
N GLY A 122 -5.36 -15.29 2.38
CA GLY A 122 -4.60 -14.59 1.36
C GLY A 122 -5.38 -13.45 0.68
N ARG A 123 -6.57 -13.09 1.18
CA ARG A 123 -7.34 -11.97 0.62
C ARG A 123 -6.76 -10.65 1.10
N ALA A 124 -6.65 -9.68 0.20
CA ALA A 124 -6.26 -8.32 0.59
C ALA A 124 -7.35 -7.72 1.48
N ILE A 125 -6.95 -7.16 2.62
CA ILE A 125 -7.82 -6.48 3.59
C ILE A 125 -7.43 -5.01 3.79
N GLY A 126 -6.38 -4.58 3.10
CA GLY A 126 -5.91 -3.21 3.08
C GLY A 126 -4.71 -3.11 2.16
N ALA A 127 -4.59 -1.99 1.44
CA ALA A 127 -3.42 -1.70 0.62
C ALA A 127 -3.08 -0.21 0.64
N THR A 128 -1.83 0.11 0.43
CA THR A 128 -1.38 1.46 0.08
C THR A 128 -0.85 1.47 -1.34
N VAL A 129 -1.09 2.56 -2.04
CA VAL A 129 -0.40 2.87 -3.30
C VAL A 129 0.51 4.03 -3.01
N ALA A 130 1.82 3.79 -3.05
CA ALA A 130 2.82 4.83 -2.85
C ALA A 130 2.48 6.02 -3.76
N HIS A 131 2.46 7.22 -3.17
CA HIS A 131 2.18 8.51 -3.82
C HIS A 131 0.73 8.84 -4.23
N GLU A 132 -0.24 7.91 -4.10
CA GLU A 132 -1.61 8.16 -4.59
C GLU A 132 -2.71 8.07 -3.54
N ARG A 133 -2.77 7.00 -2.72
CA ARG A 133 -3.89 6.77 -1.79
C ARG A 133 -3.72 5.53 -0.89
N MET A 134 -4.46 5.51 0.21
CA MET A 134 -4.78 4.30 0.98
C MET A 134 -6.06 3.67 0.40
N LEU A 135 -6.02 2.38 0.08
CA LEU A 135 -7.16 1.60 -0.38
C LEU A 135 -7.63 0.71 0.78
N ILE A 136 -8.79 1.04 1.33
CA ILE A 136 -9.52 0.17 2.26
C ILE A 136 -10.45 -0.67 1.41
N ASP A 137 -10.31 -1.99 1.47
CA ASP A 137 -11.31 -2.89 0.90
C ASP A 137 -12.29 -3.27 2.02
N GLU A 138 -13.36 -2.49 2.15
CA GLU A 138 -14.48 -2.84 3.05
C GLU A 138 -15.54 -3.70 2.35
N ASP A 139 -15.49 -3.88 1.01
CA ASP A 139 -16.49 -4.65 0.27
C ASP A 139 -15.85 -5.45 -0.87
N HIS A 140 -15.32 -6.62 -0.55
CA HIS A 140 -15.25 -7.69 -1.54
C HIS A 140 -16.58 -8.45 -1.53
N ASP A 141 -17.53 -8.02 -2.35
CA ASP A 141 -18.59 -8.90 -2.86
C ASP A 141 -17.98 -9.73 -4.00
N PRO A 142 -17.78 -11.06 -3.86
CA PRO A 142 -17.19 -11.93 -4.88
C PRO A 142 -18.14 -12.16 -6.08
N GLY A 143 -18.96 -11.19 -6.45
CA GLY A 143 -20.13 -11.35 -7.29
C GLY A 143 -20.19 -10.46 -8.53
N ASP A 144 -19.11 -10.30 -9.31
CA ASP A 144 -19.26 -9.86 -10.71
C ASP A 144 -18.15 -10.40 -11.63
N GLU A 145 -18.13 -11.74 -11.79
CA GLU A 145 -17.33 -12.41 -12.81
C GLU A 145 -18.19 -12.84 -14.02
N ASN A 146 -19.38 -12.24 -14.26
CA ASN A 146 -20.26 -12.74 -15.34
C ASN A 146 -21.03 -11.70 -16.17
N SER A 147 -20.45 -10.52 -16.41
CA SER A 147 -21.06 -9.51 -17.29
C SER A 147 -20.40 -9.38 -18.67
N ARG A 148 -19.58 -10.35 -19.11
CA ARG A 148 -19.03 -10.38 -20.48
C ARG A 148 -19.11 -11.76 -21.12
N LEU A 149 -20.33 -12.24 -21.32
CA LEU A 149 -20.70 -13.19 -22.37
C LEU A 149 -22.22 -13.31 -22.44
N ARG A 150 -22.90 -12.29 -23.00
CA ARG A 150 -24.14 -12.42 -23.80
C ARG A 150 -24.25 -11.26 -24.77
#